data_AF-A0A382QHL3-F1
#
_entry.id   AF-A0A382QHL3-F1
#
_cell.length_a   1.000
_cell.length_b   1.000
_cell.length_c   1.000
_cell.angle_alpha   90.00
_cell.angle_beta   90.00
_cell.angle_gamma   90.00
#
_symmetry.space_group_name_H-M   'P 1'
#
loop_
_entity.id
_entity.type
_entity.pdbx_description
1 polymer ?
#
loop_
_entity_poly.entity_id
_entity_poly.type
_entity_poly.pdbx_seq_one_letter_code
_entity_poly.pdbx_strand_id
1 'polypeptide(L)'
;MKEDLKYKSSIGVIGAGIQGVCISLSLIKKGFKVTLLDRDEPAKQSASYGNAGHFSPYASVPMNRPDILVDVPSMLLSSTGPLSLRWSYVPKMIPWFLKFVKNCSKKNMMHTAKYMHQILDLALPAYDELFQEIDVSGLIESKGIIYFWTK
;
A
#
# COMPACT_ATOMS: atom_id res chain seq x y z
N MET A 1 22.48 34.03 16.23
CA MET A 1 21.14 34.67 16.23
C MET A 1 20.15 33.58 15.81
N LYS A 2 19.43 32.96 16.75
CA LYS A 2 18.41 31.95 16.41
C LYS A 2 17.17 32.73 16.02
N GLU A 3 16.81 32.73 14.74
CA GLU A 3 15.49 33.22 14.33
C GLU A 3 14.43 32.42 15.10
N ASP A 4 13.52 33.12 15.77
CA ASP A 4 12.35 32.51 16.39
C ASP A 4 11.48 31.94 15.27
N LEU A 5 11.71 30.67 14.94
CA LEU A 5 10.90 29.91 13.99
C LEU A 5 9.45 29.89 14.48
N LYS A 6 8.64 30.78 13.89
CA LYS A 6 7.23 30.94 14.20
C LYS A 6 6.46 29.81 13.53
N TYR A 7 6.42 28.64 14.17
CA TYR A 7 5.62 27.51 13.70
C TYR A 7 4.13 27.88 13.68
N LYS A 8 3.39 27.38 12.67
CA LYS A 8 1.94 27.62 12.53
C LYS A 8 1.16 27.10 13.75
N SER A 9 1.23 25.78 13.95
CA SER A 9 0.60 25.02 15.04
C SER A 9 1.41 23.73 15.32
N SER A 10 1.14 23.08 16.46
CA SER A 10 1.72 21.76 16.77
C SER A 10 0.81 20.62 16.32
N ILE A 11 1.37 19.55 15.75
CA ILE A 11 0.65 18.38 15.24
C ILE A 11 1.27 17.10 15.80
N GLY A 12 0.44 16.21 16.33
CA GLY A 12 0.84 14.84 16.68
C GLY A 12 0.54 13.88 15.53
N VAL A 13 1.50 13.03 15.16
CA VAL A 13 1.33 11.93 14.21
C VAL A 13 1.52 10.62 14.95
N ILE A 14 0.59 9.68 14.81
CA ILE A 14 0.61 8.38 15.48
C ILE A 14 0.98 7.29 14.46
N GLY A 15 2.09 6.60 14.71
CA GLY A 15 2.66 5.54 13.89
C GLY A 15 3.88 6.02 13.10
N ALA A 16 5.07 5.51 13.42
CA ALA A 16 6.36 5.75 12.77
C ALA A 16 6.69 4.69 11.70
N GLY A 17 5.68 4.24 10.95
CA GLY A 17 5.86 3.53 9.69
C GLY A 17 6.10 4.50 8.52
N ILE A 18 6.26 3.98 7.30
CA ILE A 18 6.59 4.79 6.11
C ILE A 18 5.59 5.95 5.89
N GLN A 19 4.29 5.69 6.08
CA GLN A 19 3.26 6.73 5.93
C GLN A 19 3.43 7.84 6.97
N GLY A 20 3.62 7.50 8.24
CA GLY A 20 3.77 8.50 9.29
C GLY A 20 5.03 9.33 9.15
N VAL A 21 6.16 8.71 8.79
CA VAL A 21 7.42 9.42 8.51
C VAL A 21 7.24 10.41 7.34
N CYS A 22 6.66 9.97 6.22
CA CYS A 22 6.40 10.85 5.08
C CYS A 22 5.47 12.01 5.45
N ILE A 23 4.37 11.72 6.16
CA ILE A 23 3.43 12.74 6.63
C ILE A 23 4.12 13.76 7.54
N SER A 24 4.88 13.29 8.53
CA SER A 24 5.62 14.14 9.46
C SER A 24 6.58 15.06 8.72
N LEU A 25 7.35 14.53 7.76
CA LEU A 25 8.26 15.32 6.96
C LEU A 25 7.51 16.38 6.13
N SER A 26 6.44 16.01 5.43
CA SER A 26 5.64 16.97 4.65
C SER A 26 5.04 18.08 5.52
N LEU A 27 4.63 17.77 6.76
CA LEU A 27 4.12 18.76 7.71
C LEU A 27 5.23 19.70 8.21
N ILE A 28 6.42 19.17 8.50
CA ILE A 28 7.59 19.98 8.87
C ILE A 28 7.92 20.97 7.75
N LYS A 29 7.99 20.52 6.50
CA LYS A 29 8.20 21.39 5.32
C LYS A 29 7.16 22.50 5.19
N LYS A 30 5.92 22.25 5.64
CA LYS A 30 4.82 23.22 5.63
C LYS A 30 4.84 24.20 6.81
N GLY A 31 5.84 24.13 7.69
CA GLY A 31 6.06 25.04 8.82
C GLY A 31 5.31 24.65 10.10
N PHE A 32 4.94 23.38 10.25
CA PHE A 32 4.32 22.87 11.47
C PHE A 32 5.36 22.28 12.42
N LYS A 33 5.10 22.38 13.74
CA LYS A 33 5.86 21.64 14.75
C LYS A 33 5.25 20.24 14.86
N VAL A 34 6.01 19.20 14.59
CA VAL A 34 5.49 17.82 14.54
C VAL A 34 6.07 16.98 15.65
N THR A 35 5.21 16.25 16.36
CA THR A 35 5.60 15.17 17.28
C THR A 35 5.17 13.85 16.65
N LEU A 36 6.12 13.00 16.28
CA LEU A 36 5.87 11.64 15.81
C LEU A 36 5.90 10.68 17.00
N LEU A 37 4.83 9.92 17.17
CA LEU A 37 4.61 9.01 18.29
C LEU A 37 4.49 7.59 17.74
N ASP A 38 5.26 6.66 18.26
CA ASP A 38 5.07 5.23 18.04
C ASP A 38 5.19 4.51 19.39
N ARG A 39 4.58 3.32 19.49
CA ARG A 39 4.69 2.48 20.69
C ARG A 39 6.08 1.90 20.83
N ASP A 40 6.71 1.55 19.71
CA ASP A 40 7.99 0.88 19.62
C ASP A 40 9.00 1.76 18.84
N GLU A 41 10.22 1.26 18.65
CA GLU A 41 11.19 1.91 17.74
C GLU A 41 10.62 2.02 16.32
N PRO A 42 10.98 3.08 15.56
CA PRO A 42 10.49 3.28 14.19
C PRO A 42 10.62 2.03 13.33
N ALA A 43 9.58 1.75 12.56
CA ALA A 43 9.39 0.57 11.72
C ALA A 43 9.40 -0.81 12.43
N LYS A 44 10.08 -1.02 13.58
CA LYS A 44 10.52 -2.31 14.16
C LYS A 44 9.45 -3.42 14.33
N GLN A 45 8.16 -3.07 14.38
CA GLN A 45 7.03 -4.01 14.42
C GLN A 45 5.85 -3.54 13.55
N SER A 46 6.15 -2.93 12.41
CA SER A 46 5.13 -2.37 11.50
C SER A 46 5.10 -3.13 10.18
N ALA A 47 4.03 -2.94 9.40
CA ALA A 47 3.96 -3.40 8.02
C ALA A 47 5.08 -2.81 7.12
N SER A 48 5.73 -1.73 7.57
CA SER A 48 6.88 -1.15 6.88
C SER A 48 8.19 -1.89 7.14
N TYR A 49 8.29 -2.72 8.18
CA TYR A 49 9.49 -3.52 8.43
C TYR A 49 9.38 -4.90 7.78
N GLY A 50 10.46 -5.34 7.12
CA GLY A 50 10.49 -6.61 6.38
C GLY A 50 9.63 -6.64 5.12
N ASN A 51 9.19 -5.48 4.61
CA ASN A 51 8.54 -5.40 3.31
C ASN A 51 9.55 -5.65 2.17
N ALA A 52 9.07 -6.01 0.97
CA ALA A 52 9.93 -6.37 -0.16
C ALA A 52 10.76 -5.20 -0.76
N GLY A 53 10.56 -3.96 -0.30
CA GLY A 53 11.24 -2.78 -0.81
C GLY A 53 10.80 -2.39 -2.22
N HIS A 54 9.60 -2.82 -2.64
CA HIS A 54 9.16 -2.73 -4.02
C HIS A 54 8.14 -1.60 -4.22
N PHE A 55 8.34 -0.77 -5.24
CA PHE A 55 7.39 0.26 -5.64
C PHE A 55 6.49 -0.30 -6.75
N SER A 56 5.20 -0.51 -6.47
CA SER A 56 4.25 -1.15 -7.39
C SER A 56 3.22 -0.17 -8.00
N PRO A 57 3.62 0.81 -8.84
CA PRO A 57 2.66 1.75 -9.45
C PRO A 57 1.68 1.07 -10.43
N TYR A 58 1.99 -0.15 -10.86
CA TYR A 58 1.19 -0.95 -11.80
C TYR A 58 0.06 -1.74 -11.13
N ALA A 59 0.02 -1.85 -9.81
CA ALA A 59 -0.92 -2.70 -9.07
C ALA A 59 -2.33 -2.08 -8.96
N SER A 60 -2.95 -1.75 -10.10
CA SER A 60 -4.23 -1.04 -10.18
C SER A 60 -5.43 -1.97 -10.39
N VAL A 61 -5.25 -3.12 -11.03
CA VAL A 61 -6.34 -4.08 -11.28
C VAL A 61 -6.72 -4.79 -9.97
N PRO A 62 -7.98 -4.72 -9.54
CA PRO A 62 -8.38 -5.29 -8.26
C PRO A 62 -8.59 -6.81 -8.36
N MET A 63 -8.61 -7.47 -7.19
CA MET A 63 -8.75 -8.93 -7.11
C MET A 63 -10.14 -9.45 -7.54
N ASN A 64 -11.19 -8.64 -7.40
CA ASN A 64 -12.57 -8.99 -7.79
C ASN A 64 -12.80 -8.86 -9.31
N ARG A 65 -11.88 -9.39 -10.11
CA ARG A 65 -12.01 -9.53 -11.55
C ARG A 65 -13.03 -10.63 -11.89
N PRO A 66 -13.85 -10.53 -12.94
CA PRO A 66 -14.90 -11.52 -13.22
C PRO A 66 -14.40 -12.96 -13.37
N ASP A 67 -13.21 -13.13 -13.95
CA ASP A 67 -12.56 -14.42 -14.21
C ASP A 67 -12.07 -15.12 -12.93
N ILE A 68 -11.88 -14.40 -11.80
CA ILE A 68 -11.45 -15.01 -10.53
C ILE A 68 -12.45 -16.07 -10.04
N LEU A 69 -13.73 -15.94 -10.40
CA LEU A 69 -14.78 -16.89 -10.00
C LEU A 69 -14.56 -18.27 -10.62
N VAL A 70 -13.89 -18.34 -11.76
CA VAL A 70 -13.51 -19.60 -12.42
C VAL A 70 -12.28 -20.22 -11.73
N ASP A 71 -11.36 -19.38 -11.26
CA ASP A 71 -10.12 -19.81 -10.60
C ASP A 71 -10.34 -20.25 -9.14
N VAL A 72 -11.27 -19.62 -8.42
CA VAL A 72 -11.48 -19.85 -6.97
C VAL A 72 -11.66 -21.34 -6.60
N PRO A 73 -12.48 -22.14 -7.30
CA PRO A 73 -12.64 -23.56 -6.98
C PRO A 73 -11.32 -24.33 -7.04
N SER A 74 -10.51 -24.12 -8.10
CA SER A 74 -9.22 -24.82 -8.22
C SER A 74 -8.21 -24.31 -7.19
N MET A 75 -8.23 -23.03 -6.86
CA MET A 75 -7.40 -22.45 -5.79
C MET A 75 -7.73 -23.03 -4.41
N LEU A 76 -9.02 -23.27 -4.11
CA LEU A 76 -9.46 -23.85 -2.83
C LEU A 76 -9.17 -25.36 -2.72
N LEU A 77 -9.25 -26.08 -3.84
CA LEU A 77 -9.02 -27.53 -3.87
C LEU A 77 -7.53 -27.88 -3.87
N SER A 78 -6.66 -26.94 -4.27
CA SER A 78 -5.22 -27.13 -4.27
C SER A 78 -4.63 -27.02 -2.86
N SER A 79 -3.88 -28.04 -2.42
CA SER A 79 -3.17 -28.04 -1.13
C SER A 79 -2.07 -26.99 -1.04
N THR A 80 -1.56 -26.53 -2.19
CA THR A 80 -0.58 -25.44 -2.31
C THR A 80 -1.17 -24.23 -3.04
N GLY A 81 -2.51 -24.14 -3.08
CA GLY A 81 -3.22 -23.05 -3.72
C GLY A 81 -3.06 -21.72 -2.98
N PRO A 82 -3.21 -20.58 -3.68
CA PRO A 82 -3.06 -19.25 -3.08
C PRO A 82 -4.24 -18.84 -2.19
N LEU A 83 -5.33 -19.64 -2.14
CA LEU A 83 -6.54 -19.33 -1.40
C LEU A 83 -6.81 -20.42 -0.36
N SER A 84 -6.84 -20.04 0.91
CA SER A 84 -7.17 -20.92 2.03
C SER A 84 -8.34 -20.37 2.83
N LEU A 85 -9.29 -21.23 3.20
CA LEU A 85 -10.44 -20.89 4.03
C LEU A 85 -10.50 -21.80 5.24
N ARG A 86 -10.75 -21.21 6.41
CA ARG A 86 -11.13 -21.97 7.60
C ARG A 86 -12.60 -22.35 7.48
N TRP A 87 -12.89 -23.61 7.14
CA TRP A 87 -14.25 -24.10 6.89
C TRP A 87 -15.25 -23.81 8.00
N SER A 88 -14.82 -23.85 9.27
CA SER A 88 -15.67 -23.51 10.41
C SER A 88 -16.05 -22.02 10.50
N TYR A 89 -15.35 -21.14 9.79
CA TYR A 89 -15.62 -19.70 9.74
C TYR A 89 -16.37 -19.27 8.48
N VAL A 90 -16.45 -20.13 7.45
CA VAL A 90 -17.12 -19.86 6.17
C VAL A 90 -18.55 -19.33 6.34
N PRO A 91 -19.41 -19.90 7.22
CA PRO A 91 -20.77 -19.37 7.41
C PRO A 91 -20.81 -17.90 7.82
N LYS A 92 -19.84 -17.44 8.62
CA LYS A 92 -19.73 -16.04 9.05
C LYS A 92 -19.29 -15.11 7.91
N MET A 93 -18.60 -15.66 6.90
CA MET A 93 -18.13 -14.91 5.74
C MET A 93 -19.13 -14.83 4.59
N ILE A 94 -20.21 -15.63 4.59
CA ILE A 94 -21.21 -15.67 3.52
C ILE A 94 -21.70 -14.26 3.10
N PRO A 95 -22.07 -13.34 4.03
CA PRO A 95 -22.51 -12.01 3.64
C PRO A 95 -21.45 -11.22 2.88
N TRP A 96 -20.17 -11.43 3.20
CA TRP A 96 -19.05 -10.82 2.49
C TRP A 96 -18.80 -11.50 1.14
N PHE A 97 -18.87 -12.83 1.06
CA PHE A 97 -18.73 -13.55 -0.21
C PHE A 97 -19.78 -13.12 -1.23
N LEU A 98 -21.03 -12.96 -0.82
CA LEU A 98 -22.09 -12.46 -1.71
C LEU A 98 -21.79 -11.05 -2.22
N LYS A 99 -21.25 -10.16 -1.36
CA LYS A 99 -20.80 -8.83 -1.77
C LYS A 99 -19.60 -8.90 -2.72
N PHE A 100 -18.64 -9.79 -2.47
CA PHE A 100 -17.48 -10.00 -3.33
C PHE A 100 -17.91 -10.46 -4.72
N VAL A 101 -18.71 -11.52 -4.81
CA VAL A 101 -19.25 -12.06 -6.07
C VAL A 101 -20.07 -11.00 -6.82
N LYS A 102 -20.94 -10.25 -6.12
CA LYS A 102 -21.71 -9.15 -6.74
C LYS A 102 -20.81 -8.05 -7.32
N ASN A 103 -19.61 -7.87 -6.77
CA ASN A 103 -18.63 -6.91 -7.26
C ASN A 103 -17.68 -7.48 -8.32
N CYS A 104 -17.75 -8.78 -8.63
CA CYS A 104 -16.98 -9.41 -9.71
C CYS A 104 -17.59 -9.10 -11.08
N SER A 105 -17.60 -7.81 -11.45
CA SER A 105 -18.10 -7.33 -12.74
C SER A 105 -17.04 -6.52 -13.47
N LYS A 106 -17.03 -6.60 -14.81
CA LYS A 106 -16.10 -5.82 -15.64
C LYS A 106 -16.25 -4.32 -15.38
N LYS A 107 -17.47 -3.84 -15.16
CA LYS A 107 -17.76 -2.44 -14.83
C LYS A 107 -17.05 -2.00 -13.55
N ASN A 108 -17.21 -2.76 -12.45
CA ASN A 108 -16.61 -2.41 -11.17
C ASN A 108 -15.08 -2.56 -11.20
N MET A 109 -14.58 -3.63 -11.83
CA MET A 109 -13.15 -3.84 -12.03
C MET A 109 -12.50 -2.67 -12.78
N MET A 110 -13.06 -2.26 -13.92
CA MET A 110 -12.53 -1.15 -14.72
C MET A 110 -12.66 0.20 -14.01
N HIS A 111 -13.74 0.41 -13.25
CA HIS A 111 -13.89 1.59 -12.41
C HIS A 111 -12.74 1.68 -11.39
N THR A 112 -12.54 0.64 -10.58
CA THR A 112 -11.47 0.63 -9.58
C THR A 112 -10.09 0.75 -10.22
N ALA A 113 -9.82 0.00 -11.29
CA ALA A 113 -8.53 0.05 -11.98
C ALA A 113 -8.18 1.45 -12.50
N LYS A 114 -9.16 2.15 -13.09
CA LYS A 114 -8.96 3.52 -13.59
C LYS A 114 -8.57 4.48 -12.47
N TYR A 115 -9.34 4.52 -11.37
CA TYR A 115 -9.09 5.48 -10.30
C TYR A 115 -7.87 5.10 -9.45
N MET A 116 -7.59 3.81 -9.30
CA MET A 116 -6.37 3.37 -8.63
C MET A 116 -5.13 3.75 -9.42
N HIS A 117 -5.15 3.57 -10.74
CA HIS A 117 -4.06 4.01 -11.62
C HIS A 117 -3.79 5.51 -11.48
N GLN A 118 -4.84 6.35 -11.46
CA GLN A 118 -4.68 7.80 -11.26
C GLN A 118 -3.98 8.17 -9.95
N ILE A 119 -4.21 7.41 -8.87
CA ILE A 119 -3.54 7.63 -7.58
C ILE A 119 -2.10 7.12 -7.64
N LEU A 120 -1.90 5.93 -8.22
CA LEU A 120 -0.59 5.29 -8.31
C LEU A 120 0.39 6.02 -9.23
N ASP A 121 -0.11 6.70 -10.27
CA ASP A 121 0.71 7.53 -11.16
C ASP A 121 1.39 8.70 -10.42
N LEU A 122 0.83 9.12 -9.29
CA LEU A 122 1.41 10.14 -8.43
C LEU A 122 2.49 9.60 -7.49
N ALA A 123 2.57 8.27 -7.31
CA ALA A 123 3.41 7.68 -6.28
C ALA A 123 4.91 7.84 -6.59
N LEU A 124 5.36 7.49 -7.80
CA LEU A 124 6.78 7.59 -8.16
C LEU A 124 7.29 9.03 -8.11
N PRO A 125 6.62 10.04 -8.72
CA PRO A 125 7.07 11.42 -8.60
C PRO A 125 7.14 11.94 -7.16
N ALA A 126 6.19 11.52 -6.30
CA ALA A 126 6.20 11.89 -4.89
C ALA A 126 7.38 11.26 -4.11
N TYR A 127 7.76 10.04 -4.47
CA TYR A 127 8.97 9.41 -3.94
C TYR A 127 10.24 10.09 -4.46
N ASP A 128 10.29 10.47 -5.74
CA ASP A 128 11.43 11.20 -6.31
C ASP A 128 11.67 12.54 -5.59
N GLU A 129 10.60 13.28 -5.26
CA GLU A 129 10.69 14.51 -4.45
C GLU A 129 11.31 14.23 -3.08
N LEU A 130 10.93 13.12 -2.43
CA LEU A 130 11.50 12.72 -1.15
C LEU A 130 12.98 12.38 -1.28
N PHE A 131 13.36 11.62 -2.31
CA PHE A 131 14.72 11.13 -2.51
C PHE A 131 15.72 12.23 -2.87
N GLN A 132 15.27 13.37 -3.36
CA GLN A 132 16.14 14.53 -3.60
C GLN A 132 16.75 15.12 -2.31
N GLU A 133 16.15 14.85 -1.15
CA GLU A 133 16.54 15.45 0.13
C GLU A 133 17.25 14.48 1.07
N ILE A 134 17.39 13.22 0.69
CA ILE A 134 18.03 12.18 1.51
C ILE A 134 19.01 11.37 0.68
N ASP A 135 20.08 10.88 1.31
CA ASP A 135 21.02 9.99 0.63
C ASP A 135 20.39 8.59 0.47
N VAL A 136 20.02 8.27 -0.77
CA VAL A 136 19.47 6.97 -1.16
C VAL A 136 20.46 6.12 -1.94
N SER A 137 21.75 6.51 -1.94
CA SER A 137 22.81 5.81 -2.66
C SER A 137 22.88 4.35 -2.24
N GLY A 138 22.74 3.43 -3.20
CA GLY A 138 22.76 2.00 -2.94
C GLY A 138 21.50 1.43 -2.29
N LEU A 139 20.46 2.23 -2.06
CA LEU A 139 19.17 1.79 -1.50
C LEU A 139 18.07 1.65 -2.56
N ILE A 140 18.18 2.38 -3.67
CA ILE A 140 17.15 2.45 -4.70
C ILE A 140 17.73 2.03 -6.05
N GLU A 141 17.02 1.14 -6.75
CA GLU A 141 17.33 0.73 -8.11
C GLU A 141 16.12 0.91 -9.01
N SER A 142 16.31 1.54 -10.18
CA SER A 142 15.29 1.68 -11.22
C SER A 142 15.56 0.70 -12.36
N LYS A 143 15.27 -0.59 -12.13
CA LYS A 143 15.46 -1.68 -13.12
C LYS A 143 14.16 -2.20 -13.73
N GLY A 144 13.02 -1.72 -13.26
CA GLY A 144 11.70 -2.21 -13.67
C GLY A 144 11.45 -3.67 -13.24
N ILE A 145 10.45 -4.30 -13.84
CA ILE A 145 10.03 -5.68 -13.54
C ILE A 145 9.69 -6.38 -14.85
N ILE A 146 10.06 -7.65 -14.96
CA ILE A 146 9.64 -8.53 -16.03
C ILE A 146 8.90 -9.72 -15.42
N TYR A 147 7.68 -9.97 -15.90
CA TYR A 147 6.89 -11.15 -15.53
C TYR A 147 7.02 -12.22 -16.61
N PHE A 148 7.51 -13.40 -16.22
CA PHE A 148 7.51 -14.58 -17.08
C PHE A 148 6.40 -15.54 -16.64
N TRP A 149 5.53 -15.89 -17.58
CA TRP A 149 4.47 -16.87 -17.36
C TRP A 149 4.82 -18.13 -18.16
N THR A 150 5.16 -19.20 -17.46
CA THR A 150 5.31 -20.52 -18.09
C THR A 150 3.95 -21.21 -18.10
N LYS A 151 3.66 -21.95 -19.18
CA LYS A 151 2.45 -22.78 -19.29
C LYS A 151 2.54 -23.99 -18.38
#